data_AF-W6NMQ1-F1
#
_entry.id   AF-W6NMQ1-F1
#
_cell.length_a   1.000
_cell.length_b   1.000
_cell.length_c   1.000
_cell.angle_alpha   90.00
_cell.angle_beta   90.00
_cell.angle_gamma   90.00
#
_symmetry.space_group_name_H-M   'P 1'
#
loop_
_entity.id
_entity.type
_entity.pdbx_description
1 polymer ?
#
loop_
_entity_poly.entity_id
_entity_poly.type
_entity_poly.pdbx_seq_one_letter_code
_entity_poly.pdbx_strand_id
1 'polypeptide(L)'
;LLLSVVSGAAAQDRMDRTVLAPWLRFLWDSYRNCLELLRNNAQVEHLYHRITRKSFQFCSKYQRRTEFRKLCELLRLHLNQIQKHQHLAHVVKLSSPESLSMMQETRLCQLDTAIQMELWQEAYRSAEDVHGMMQLSKDKDKRMVKPASYVNYYDKMKLKNKRVVFCSQPCLYQMVLMRLQTLLAIWTSKINISLTFGITIHHQRS
;
A
#
# COMPACT_ATOMS: atom_id res chain seq x y z
N LEU A 1 -25.62 -45.06 -4.71
CA LEU A 1 -24.25 -44.66 -5.12
C LEU A 1 -24.15 -43.28 -5.78
N LEU A 2 -25.26 -42.57 -6.06
CA LEU A 2 -25.22 -41.20 -6.61
C LEU A 2 -25.11 -40.07 -5.56
N LEU A 3 -25.22 -40.39 -4.26
CA LEU A 3 -25.12 -39.41 -3.16
C LEU A 3 -23.71 -39.24 -2.59
N SER A 4 -22.79 -40.18 -2.83
CA SER A 4 -21.40 -40.10 -2.31
C SER A 4 -20.52 -39.13 -3.10
N VAL A 5 -20.78 -38.97 -4.40
CA VAL A 5 -20.07 -37.99 -5.27
C VAL A 5 -20.51 -36.55 -4.98
N VAL A 6 -21.74 -36.35 -4.50
CA VAL A 6 -22.28 -35.04 -4.06
C VAL A 6 -21.95 -34.73 -2.59
N SER A 7 -21.58 -35.74 -1.77
CA SER A 7 -21.34 -35.56 -0.33
C SER A 7 -19.96 -35.01 0.04
N GLY A 8 -18.91 -35.33 -0.73
CA GLY A 8 -17.54 -34.95 -0.37
C GLY A 8 -17.32 -33.43 -0.30
N ALA A 9 -17.83 -32.70 -1.30
CA ALA A 9 -17.76 -31.23 -1.31
C ALA A 9 -18.68 -30.59 -0.26
N ALA A 10 -19.87 -31.16 -0.03
CA ALA A 10 -20.81 -30.66 0.98
C ALA A 10 -20.34 -30.94 2.42
N ALA A 11 -19.65 -32.06 2.67
CA ALA A 11 -19.07 -32.38 3.97
C ALA A 11 -17.85 -31.50 4.29
N GLN A 12 -16.98 -31.29 3.29
CA GLN A 12 -15.83 -30.37 3.43
C GLN A 12 -16.28 -28.93 3.66
N ASP A 13 -17.24 -28.42 2.88
CA ASP A 13 -17.78 -27.06 3.03
C ASP A 13 -18.49 -26.86 4.40
N ARG A 14 -19.16 -27.91 4.90
CA ARG A 14 -19.69 -27.93 6.29
C ARG A 14 -18.59 -27.90 7.34
N MET A 15 -17.53 -28.70 7.19
CA MET A 15 -16.40 -28.70 8.14
C MET A 15 -15.66 -27.35 8.14
N ASP A 16 -15.42 -26.77 6.97
CA ASP A 16 -14.78 -25.46 6.81
C ASP A 16 -15.60 -24.36 7.49
N ARG A 17 -16.94 -24.42 7.38
CA ARG A 17 -17.83 -23.43 7.98
C ARG A 17 -18.03 -23.62 9.49
N THR A 18 -18.06 -24.86 9.97
CA THR A 18 -18.43 -25.15 11.37
C THR A 18 -17.22 -25.18 12.29
N VAL A 19 -16.07 -25.65 11.81
CA VAL A 19 -14.86 -25.80 12.63
C VAL A 19 -13.83 -24.73 12.28
N LEU A 20 -13.48 -24.55 11.01
CA LEU A 20 -12.40 -23.65 10.61
C LEU A 20 -12.78 -22.17 10.73
N ALA A 21 -13.99 -21.78 10.35
CA ALA A 21 -14.41 -20.38 10.36
C ALA A 21 -14.33 -19.69 11.74
N PRO A 22 -14.73 -20.32 12.87
CA PRO A 22 -14.49 -19.76 14.21
C PRO A 22 -13.01 -19.47 14.49
N TRP A 23 -12.11 -20.40 14.16
CA TRP A 23 -10.67 -20.21 14.36
C TRP A 23 -10.08 -19.11 13.48
N LEU A 24 -10.54 -18.99 12.22
CA LEU A 24 -10.13 -17.90 11.34
C LEU A 24 -10.60 -16.53 11.86
N ARG A 25 -11.81 -16.46 12.42
CA ARG A 25 -12.32 -15.24 13.04
C ARG A 25 -11.50 -14.86 14.28
N PHE A 26 -11.25 -15.83 15.15
CA PHE A 26 -10.38 -15.65 16.32
C PHE A 26 -8.98 -15.16 15.93
N LEU A 27 -8.38 -15.77 14.90
CA LEU A 27 -7.05 -15.40 14.42
C LEU A 27 -7.04 -13.97 13.84
N TRP A 28 -8.08 -13.59 13.08
CA TRP A 28 -8.25 -12.22 12.61
C TRP A 28 -8.37 -11.22 13.76
N ASP A 29 -9.22 -11.50 14.75
CA ASP A 29 -9.40 -10.60 15.91
C ASP A 29 -8.10 -10.48 16.72
N SER A 30 -7.33 -11.56 16.82
CA SER A 30 -5.99 -11.56 17.42
C SER A 30 -5.01 -10.65 16.66
N TYR A 31 -4.96 -10.74 15.34
CA TYR A 31 -4.15 -9.82 14.52
C TYR A 31 -4.55 -8.37 14.74
N ARG A 32 -5.86 -8.09 14.70
CA ARG A 32 -6.40 -6.73 14.90
C ARG A 32 -6.01 -6.18 16.27
N ASN A 33 -6.20 -6.95 17.34
CA ASN A 33 -5.86 -6.54 18.70
C ASN A 33 -4.36 -6.26 18.87
N CYS A 34 -3.49 -7.09 18.28
CA CYS A 34 -2.06 -6.82 18.27
C CYS A 34 -1.73 -5.50 17.56
N LEU A 35 -2.36 -5.20 16.42
CA LEU A 35 -2.11 -3.94 15.71
C LEU A 35 -2.60 -2.72 16.49
N GLU A 36 -3.74 -2.83 17.17
CA GLU A 36 -4.28 -1.77 18.04
C GLU A 36 -3.38 -1.53 19.26
N LEU A 37 -2.82 -2.59 19.85
CA LEU A 37 -1.90 -2.50 20.99
C LEU A 37 -0.56 -1.86 20.61
N LEU A 38 -0.02 -2.20 19.44
CA LEU A 38 1.32 -1.78 19.00
C LEU A 38 1.32 -0.44 18.24
N ARG A 39 0.15 0.17 17.99
CA ARG A 39 0.04 1.37 17.17
C ARG A 39 0.84 2.53 17.76
N ASN A 40 1.49 3.29 16.89
CA ASN A 40 2.17 4.55 17.20
C ASN A 40 3.18 4.49 18.37
N ASN A 41 3.93 3.39 18.48
CA ASN A 41 5.01 3.25 19.45
C ASN A 41 6.32 2.92 18.72
N ALA A 42 7.32 3.80 18.86
CA ALA A 42 8.59 3.68 18.14
C ALA A 42 9.39 2.43 18.53
N GLN A 43 9.29 1.96 19.78
CA GLN A 43 10.06 0.80 20.27
C GLN A 43 9.62 -0.52 19.63
N VAL A 44 8.35 -0.61 19.21
CA VAL A 44 7.74 -1.83 18.68
C VAL A 44 7.26 -1.68 17.23
N GLU A 45 7.68 -0.62 16.55
CA GLU A 45 7.28 -0.30 15.17
C GLU A 45 7.60 -1.46 14.20
N HIS A 46 8.79 -2.05 14.32
CA HIS A 46 9.21 -3.21 13.54
C HIS A 46 8.23 -4.39 13.69
N LEU A 47 7.79 -4.66 14.92
CA LEU A 47 6.84 -5.73 15.20
C LEU A 47 5.47 -5.41 14.60
N TYR A 48 5.00 -4.16 14.71
CA TYR A 48 3.76 -3.69 14.12
C TYR A 48 3.72 -3.94 12.60
N HIS A 49 4.77 -3.55 11.87
CA HIS A 49 4.85 -3.77 10.41
C HIS A 49 4.94 -5.26 10.06
N ARG A 50 5.70 -6.05 10.83
CA ARG A 50 5.79 -7.51 10.64
C ARG A 50 4.43 -8.20 10.82
N ILE A 51 3.67 -7.84 11.85
CA ILE A 51 2.33 -8.38 12.11
C ILE A 51 1.36 -7.94 11.02
N THR A 52 1.43 -6.68 10.58
CA THR A 52 0.61 -6.17 9.48
C THR A 52 0.79 -7.02 8.22
N ARG A 53 2.05 -7.29 7.82
CA ARG A 53 2.35 -8.13 6.65
C ARG A 53 1.88 -9.58 6.81
N LYS A 54 2.00 -10.17 8.00
CA LYS A 54 1.42 -11.49 8.29
C LYS A 54 -0.11 -11.48 8.17
N SER A 55 -0.77 -10.42 8.60
CA SER A 55 -2.22 -10.29 8.46
C SER A 55 -2.65 -10.18 6.99
N PHE A 56 -1.86 -9.51 6.12
CA PHE A 56 -2.11 -9.53 4.67
C PHE A 56 -2.01 -10.94 4.09
N GLN A 57 -0.96 -11.68 4.44
CA GLN A 57 -0.79 -13.08 4.02
C GLN A 57 -1.94 -13.97 4.49
N PHE A 58 -2.39 -13.81 5.74
CA PHE A 58 -3.57 -14.47 6.27
C PHE A 58 -4.81 -14.18 5.42
N CYS A 59 -5.07 -12.89 5.12
CA CYS A 59 -6.23 -12.50 4.33
C CYS A 59 -6.19 -13.09 2.91
N SER A 60 -5.02 -13.09 2.27
CA SER A 60 -4.82 -13.68 0.94
C SER A 60 -5.01 -15.20 0.97
N LYS A 61 -4.36 -15.89 1.92
CA LYS A 61 -4.39 -17.35 2.04
C LYS A 61 -5.81 -17.90 2.24
N TYR A 62 -6.61 -17.25 3.07
CA TYR A 62 -7.97 -17.69 3.39
C TYR A 62 -9.07 -16.87 2.69
N GLN A 63 -8.70 -16.08 1.67
CA GLN A 63 -9.62 -15.26 0.87
C GLN A 63 -10.56 -14.36 1.71
N ARG A 64 -10.05 -13.81 2.82
CA ARG A 64 -10.79 -12.95 3.77
C ARG A 64 -10.86 -11.51 3.27
N ARG A 65 -11.61 -11.31 2.18
CA ARG A 65 -11.72 -10.02 1.47
C ARG A 65 -12.27 -8.89 2.33
N THR A 66 -13.24 -9.18 3.21
CA THR A 66 -13.87 -8.17 4.08
C THR A 66 -12.89 -7.69 5.16
N GLU A 67 -12.19 -8.62 5.78
CA GLU A 67 -11.16 -8.35 6.78
C GLU A 67 -9.98 -7.59 6.18
N PHE A 68 -9.55 -7.94 4.96
CA PHE A 68 -8.53 -7.18 4.25
C PHE A 68 -8.90 -5.71 4.06
N ARG A 69 -10.14 -5.41 3.62
CA ARG A 69 -10.60 -4.01 3.49
C ARG A 69 -10.61 -3.29 4.84
N LYS A 70 -11.10 -3.96 5.91
CA LYS A 70 -11.07 -3.41 7.27
C LYS A 70 -9.64 -3.12 7.74
N LEU A 71 -8.69 -3.99 7.39
CA LEU A 71 -7.27 -3.79 7.70
C LEU A 71 -6.73 -2.56 6.99
N CYS A 72 -6.98 -2.39 5.68
CA CYS A 72 -6.52 -1.20 4.95
C CYS A 72 -7.05 0.10 5.58
N GLU A 73 -8.35 0.15 5.92
CA GLU A 73 -8.94 1.29 6.62
C GLU A 73 -8.30 1.55 7.99
N LEU A 74 -8.07 0.49 8.77
CA LEU A 74 -7.37 0.58 10.06
C LEU A 74 -5.97 1.20 9.91
N LEU A 75 -5.23 0.78 8.87
CA LEU A 75 -3.90 1.29 8.61
C LEU A 75 -3.90 2.77 8.18
N ARG A 76 -4.94 3.22 7.46
CA ARG A 76 -5.15 4.64 7.13
C ARG A 76 -5.45 5.45 8.39
N LEU A 77 -6.32 4.92 9.27
CA LEU A 77 -6.63 5.52 10.56
C LEU A 77 -5.38 5.68 11.43
N HIS A 78 -4.58 4.62 11.57
CA HIS A 78 -3.33 4.66 12.35
C HIS A 78 -2.34 5.69 11.79
N LEU A 79 -2.21 5.78 10.46
CA LEU A 79 -1.33 6.79 9.85
C LEU A 79 -1.79 8.22 10.18
N ASN A 80 -3.11 8.50 10.10
CA ASN A 80 -3.66 9.80 10.47
C ASN A 80 -3.37 10.15 11.95
N GLN A 81 -3.46 9.15 12.84
CA GLN A 81 -3.09 9.33 14.24
C GLN A 81 -1.60 9.61 14.42
N ILE A 82 -0.73 8.88 13.72
CA ILE A 82 0.73 9.13 13.76
C ILE A 82 1.02 10.58 13.36
N GLN A 83 0.43 11.07 12.26
CA GLN A 83 0.62 12.44 11.78
C GLN A 83 0.21 13.50 12.83
N LYS A 84 -0.87 13.28 13.58
CA LYS A 84 -1.37 14.22 14.60
C LYS A 84 -0.51 14.27 15.86
N HIS A 85 0.09 13.14 16.25
CA HIS A 85 0.79 13.01 17.53
C HIS A 85 2.30 13.19 17.45
N GLN A 86 2.83 13.77 16.36
CA GLN A 86 4.29 13.91 16.14
C GLN A 86 5.04 14.67 17.26
N HIS A 87 4.36 15.46 18.07
CA HIS A 87 4.93 16.21 19.20
C HIS A 87 5.35 15.31 20.38
N LEU A 88 4.77 14.12 20.53
CA LEU A 88 5.08 13.19 21.63
C LEU A 88 6.44 12.52 21.42
N ALA A 89 7.15 12.17 22.50
CA ALA A 89 8.52 11.64 22.41
C ALA A 89 8.59 10.16 21.99
N HIS A 90 7.70 9.31 22.51
CA HIS A 90 7.74 7.84 22.37
C HIS A 90 7.08 7.31 21.07
N VAL A 91 6.51 8.21 20.27
CA VAL A 91 5.74 7.87 19.07
C VAL A 91 6.62 7.70 17.84
N VAL A 92 6.08 7.04 16.82
CA VAL A 92 6.76 6.89 15.53
C VAL A 92 7.00 8.26 14.90
N LYS A 93 8.25 8.56 14.54
CA LYS A 93 8.66 9.85 13.99
C LYS A 93 8.70 9.81 12.47
N LEU A 94 7.93 10.70 11.84
CA LEU A 94 7.91 10.86 10.38
C LEU A 94 9.16 11.58 9.84
N SER A 95 10.08 12.01 10.70
CA SER A 95 11.43 12.43 10.31
C SER A 95 12.40 11.25 10.16
N SER A 96 12.04 10.06 10.66
CA SER A 96 12.90 8.88 10.58
C SER A 96 12.83 8.25 9.18
N PRO A 97 13.96 8.15 8.44
CA PRO A 97 13.99 7.48 7.14
C PRO A 97 13.69 6.00 7.23
N GLU A 98 14.06 5.36 8.33
CA GLU A 98 13.77 3.95 8.57
C GLU A 98 12.26 3.71 8.71
N SER A 99 11.58 4.52 9.54
CA SER A 99 10.13 4.45 9.75
C SER A 99 9.36 4.69 8.46
N LEU A 100 9.71 5.73 7.70
CA LEU A 100 9.08 6.00 6.41
C LEU A 100 9.30 4.85 5.40
N SER A 101 10.50 4.26 5.37
CA SER A 101 10.79 3.11 4.52
C SER A 101 9.92 1.88 4.89
N MET A 102 9.77 1.59 6.18
CA MET A 102 8.91 0.48 6.65
C MET A 102 7.43 0.70 6.33
N MET A 103 6.94 1.94 6.51
CA MET A 103 5.59 2.32 6.12
C MET A 103 5.35 2.13 4.63
N GLN A 104 6.28 2.61 3.80
CA GLN A 104 6.21 2.47 2.35
C GLN A 104 6.22 1.00 1.91
N GLU A 105 7.13 0.19 2.45
CA GLU A 105 7.18 -1.25 2.17
C GLU A 105 5.86 -1.94 2.53
N THR A 106 5.29 -1.60 3.69
CA THR A 106 4.02 -2.15 4.13
C THR A 106 2.87 -1.79 3.17
N ARG A 107 2.82 -0.54 2.67
CA ARG A 107 1.84 -0.13 1.67
C ARG A 107 2.06 -0.80 0.31
N LEU A 108 3.31 -1.06 -0.09
CA LEU A 108 3.61 -1.84 -1.29
C LEU A 108 3.18 -3.31 -1.16
N CYS A 109 3.27 -3.91 0.03
CA CYS A 109 2.69 -5.23 0.31
C CYS A 109 1.16 -5.18 0.24
N GLN A 110 0.52 -4.16 0.83
CA GLN A 110 -0.93 -3.96 0.77
C GLN A 110 -1.43 -3.91 -0.69
N LEU A 111 -0.80 -3.10 -1.53
CA LEU A 111 -1.12 -3.00 -2.96
C LEU A 111 -1.01 -4.36 -3.65
N ASP A 112 0.09 -5.08 -3.43
CA ASP A 112 0.30 -6.37 -4.08
C ASP A 112 -0.73 -7.41 -3.63
N THR A 113 -1.02 -7.49 -2.33
CA THR A 113 -2.07 -8.36 -1.79
C THR A 113 -3.45 -8.01 -2.32
N ALA A 114 -3.80 -6.71 -2.40
CA ALA A 114 -5.07 -6.26 -2.96
C ALA A 114 -5.23 -6.75 -4.41
N ILE A 115 -4.15 -6.68 -5.20
CA ILE A 115 -4.19 -7.17 -6.58
C ILE A 115 -4.21 -8.71 -6.64
N GLN A 116 -3.45 -9.41 -5.81
CA GLN A 116 -3.50 -10.89 -5.74
C GLN A 116 -4.90 -11.41 -5.42
N MET A 117 -5.64 -10.68 -4.58
CA MET A 117 -7.03 -11.00 -4.22
C MET A 117 -8.07 -10.43 -5.20
N GLU A 118 -7.62 -9.78 -6.27
CA GLU A 118 -8.43 -9.12 -7.32
C GLU A 118 -9.40 -8.06 -6.78
N LEU A 119 -8.99 -7.35 -5.72
CA LEU A 119 -9.74 -6.27 -5.10
C LEU A 119 -9.40 -4.93 -5.77
N TRP A 120 -9.83 -4.74 -7.02
CA TRP A 120 -9.38 -3.62 -7.86
C TRP A 120 -9.62 -2.23 -7.27
N GLN A 121 -10.78 -1.99 -6.64
CA GLN A 121 -11.03 -0.71 -5.95
C GLN A 121 -10.08 -0.48 -4.76
N GLU A 122 -9.78 -1.53 -3.99
CA GLU A 122 -8.83 -1.43 -2.88
C GLU A 122 -7.40 -1.29 -3.38
N ALA A 123 -7.06 -1.95 -4.50
CA ALA A 123 -5.76 -1.79 -5.15
C ALA A 123 -5.55 -0.34 -5.60
N TYR A 124 -6.57 0.30 -6.18
CA TYR A 124 -6.52 1.72 -6.54
C TYR A 124 -6.26 2.60 -5.32
N ARG A 125 -7.06 2.48 -4.26
CA ARG A 125 -6.85 3.23 -3.00
C ARG A 125 -5.48 2.96 -2.37
N SER A 126 -4.99 1.72 -2.45
CA SER A 126 -3.67 1.35 -1.94
C SER A 126 -2.53 1.96 -2.75
N ALA A 127 -2.72 2.16 -4.07
CA ALA A 127 -1.76 2.86 -4.91
C ALA A 127 -1.70 4.36 -4.55
N GLU A 128 -2.85 4.98 -4.25
CA GLU A 128 -2.91 6.35 -3.72
C GLU A 128 -2.21 6.44 -2.36
N ASP A 129 -2.39 5.46 -1.46
CA ASP A 129 -1.66 5.43 -0.19
C ASP A 129 -0.14 5.36 -0.39
N VAL A 130 0.35 4.52 -1.32
CA VAL A 130 1.78 4.43 -1.65
C VAL A 130 2.31 5.76 -2.17
N HIS A 131 1.55 6.40 -3.07
CA HIS A 131 1.90 7.71 -3.59
C HIS A 131 1.95 8.77 -2.48
N GLY A 132 0.94 8.80 -1.61
CA GLY A 132 0.90 9.69 -0.44
C GLY A 132 2.11 9.51 0.47
N MET A 133 2.57 8.26 0.69
CA MET A 133 3.79 7.99 1.45
C MET A 133 5.07 8.50 0.76
N MET A 134 5.14 8.41 -0.57
CA MET A 134 6.26 8.97 -1.33
C MET A 134 6.31 10.50 -1.19
N GLN A 135 5.17 11.18 -1.27
CA GLN A 135 5.13 12.64 -1.10
C GLN A 135 5.48 13.05 0.33
N LEU A 136 4.91 12.38 1.34
CA LEU A 136 5.27 12.63 2.73
C LEU A 136 6.77 12.46 3.01
N SER A 137 7.41 11.47 2.39
CA SER A 137 8.86 11.28 2.49
C SER A 137 9.64 12.40 1.81
N LYS A 138 9.21 12.82 0.62
CA LYS A 138 9.83 13.91 -0.15
C LYS A 138 9.72 15.26 0.55
N ASP A 139 8.58 15.53 1.19
CA ASP A 139 8.33 16.78 1.91
C ASP A 139 9.21 16.90 3.16
N LYS A 140 9.59 15.78 3.78
CA LYS A 140 10.50 15.75 4.93
C LYS A 140 11.97 15.83 4.51
N ASP A 141 12.35 15.12 3.47
CA ASP A 141 13.66 15.29 2.82
C ASP A 141 13.59 14.80 1.37
N LYS A 142 14.00 15.67 0.44
CA LYS A 142 14.04 15.37 -1.00
C LYS A 142 14.97 14.18 -1.31
N ARG A 143 15.93 13.87 -0.45
CA ARG A 143 16.88 12.74 -0.58
C ARG A 143 16.32 11.41 -0.06
N MET A 144 15.23 11.42 0.71
CA MET A 144 14.67 10.21 1.33
C MET A 144 13.91 9.32 0.34
N VAL A 145 13.42 9.85 -0.78
CA VAL A 145 12.74 9.02 -1.79
C VAL A 145 13.77 8.35 -2.70
N LYS A 146 14.07 7.07 -2.40
CA LYS A 146 15.00 6.28 -3.19
C LYS A 146 14.43 6.02 -4.60
N PRO A 147 15.23 6.13 -5.68
CA PRO A 147 14.81 5.76 -7.03
C PRO A 147 14.24 4.34 -7.12
N ALA A 148 14.81 3.40 -6.37
CA ALA A 148 14.34 2.01 -6.28
C ALA A 148 12.88 1.90 -5.77
N SER A 149 12.44 2.79 -4.89
CA SER A 149 11.06 2.81 -4.41
C SER A 149 10.07 3.16 -5.53
N TYR A 150 10.44 4.07 -6.44
CA TYR A 150 9.64 4.37 -7.62
C TYR A 150 9.61 3.22 -8.62
N VAL A 151 10.75 2.57 -8.86
CA VAL A 151 10.84 1.39 -9.75
C VAL A 151 9.87 0.30 -9.29
N ASN A 152 9.95 -0.10 -8.01
CA ASN A 152 9.07 -1.13 -7.45
C ASN A 152 7.58 -0.76 -7.55
N TYR A 153 7.24 0.51 -7.30
CA TYR A 153 5.86 0.99 -7.45
C TYR A 153 5.37 0.91 -8.90
N TYR A 154 6.14 1.47 -9.84
CA TYR A 154 5.74 1.48 -11.24
C TYR A 154 5.75 0.09 -11.86
N ASP A 155 6.64 -0.81 -11.43
CA ASP A 155 6.67 -2.19 -11.90
C ASP A 155 5.43 -2.96 -11.44
N LYS A 156 5.01 -2.78 -10.16
CA LYS A 156 3.74 -3.35 -9.67
C LYS A 156 2.53 -2.81 -10.44
N MET A 157 2.54 -1.53 -10.81
CA MET A 157 1.48 -0.92 -11.63
C MET A 157 1.49 -1.42 -13.08
N LYS A 158 2.68 -1.60 -13.69
CA LYS A 158 2.84 -2.01 -15.10
C LYS A 158 2.50 -3.48 -15.32
N LEU A 159 3.00 -4.39 -14.49
CA LEU A 159 2.84 -5.84 -14.64
C LEU A 159 1.38 -6.28 -14.67
N LYS A 160 0.49 -5.52 -14.02
CA LYS A 160 -0.92 -5.91 -13.82
C LYS A 160 -1.91 -5.03 -14.60
N ASN A 161 -1.39 -4.10 -15.41
CA ASN A 161 -2.13 -3.19 -16.27
C ASN A 161 -2.95 -3.89 -17.38
N LYS A 162 -2.77 -5.20 -17.61
CA LYS A 162 -3.64 -5.98 -18.52
C LYS A 162 -5.00 -6.38 -17.90
N ARG A 163 -5.14 -6.37 -16.57
CA ARG A 163 -6.39 -6.74 -15.85
C ARG A 163 -7.03 -5.58 -15.09
N VAL A 164 -6.24 -4.63 -14.58
CA VAL A 164 -6.74 -3.43 -13.87
C VAL A 164 -7.60 -2.53 -14.76
N VAL A 165 -7.37 -2.54 -16.08
CA VAL A 165 -8.04 -1.66 -17.07
C VAL A 165 -9.55 -1.91 -17.21
N PHE A 166 -10.07 -3.06 -16.77
CA PHE A 166 -11.48 -3.42 -17.02
C PHE A 166 -12.44 -3.20 -15.85
N CYS A 167 -11.99 -2.75 -14.67
CA CYS A 167 -12.88 -2.54 -13.54
C CYS A 167 -13.03 -1.05 -13.23
N SER A 168 -14.11 -0.47 -13.76
CA SER A 168 -14.69 0.87 -13.53
C SER A 168 -14.19 2.04 -14.41
N GLN A 169 -15.10 2.52 -15.28
CA GLN A 169 -14.98 3.69 -16.17
C GLN A 169 -14.43 4.99 -15.53
N PRO A 170 -14.50 5.25 -14.21
CA PRO A 170 -13.85 6.41 -13.60
C PRO A 170 -12.31 6.30 -13.48
N CYS A 171 -11.74 5.09 -13.39
CA CYS A 171 -10.31 4.90 -13.13
C CYS A 171 -9.40 5.20 -14.35
N LEU A 172 -9.93 5.06 -15.58
CA LEU A 172 -9.21 5.37 -16.81
C LEU A 172 -8.89 6.87 -16.93
N TYR A 173 -9.85 7.74 -16.58
CA TYR A 173 -9.65 9.19 -16.63
C TYR A 173 -8.59 9.64 -15.61
N GLN A 174 -8.65 9.13 -14.38
CA GLN A 174 -7.70 9.51 -13.33
C GLN A 174 -6.28 8.97 -13.59
N MET A 175 -6.13 7.76 -14.14
CA MET A 175 -4.80 7.20 -14.49
C MET A 175 -4.19 7.87 -15.73
N VAL A 176 -4.99 8.24 -16.72
CA VAL A 176 -4.54 9.05 -17.87
C VAL A 176 -4.12 10.43 -17.39
N LEU A 177 -4.86 11.03 -16.46
CA LEU A 177 -4.48 12.29 -15.79
C LEU A 177 -3.19 12.15 -14.98
N MET A 178 -2.99 11.08 -14.20
CA MET A 178 -1.72 10.86 -13.48
C MET A 178 -0.55 10.65 -14.43
N ARG A 179 -0.73 9.93 -15.54
CA ARG A 179 0.31 9.81 -16.59
C ARG A 179 0.59 11.15 -17.26
N LEU A 180 -0.43 11.95 -17.56
CA LEU A 180 -0.29 13.29 -18.10
C LEU A 180 0.43 14.21 -17.11
N GLN A 181 0.09 14.19 -15.82
CA GLN A 181 0.77 14.98 -14.78
C GLN A 181 2.23 14.54 -14.58
N THR A 182 2.52 13.25 -14.64
CA THR A 182 3.90 12.75 -14.55
C THR A 182 4.70 13.16 -15.78
N LEU A 183 4.11 13.09 -16.98
CA LEU A 183 4.73 13.57 -18.22
C LEU A 183 4.88 15.11 -18.22
N LEU A 184 3.93 15.85 -17.67
CA LEU A 184 4.02 17.31 -17.48
C LEU A 184 5.12 17.67 -16.47
N ALA A 185 5.25 16.90 -15.38
CA ALA A 185 6.31 17.07 -14.40
C ALA A 185 7.70 16.76 -15.00
N ILE A 186 7.79 15.76 -15.88
CA ILE A 186 9.01 15.45 -16.63
C ILE A 186 9.31 16.54 -17.68
N TRP A 187 8.28 17.06 -18.37
CA TRP A 187 8.41 18.11 -19.37
C TRP A 187 8.81 19.46 -18.75
N THR A 188 8.18 19.86 -17.64
CA THR A 188 8.55 21.04 -16.85
C THR A 188 9.95 20.92 -16.26
N SER A 189 10.35 19.74 -15.78
CA SER A 189 11.73 19.50 -15.31
C SER A 189 12.75 19.58 -16.44
N LYS A 190 12.44 19.07 -17.64
CA LYS A 190 13.30 19.19 -18.83
C LYS A 190 13.41 20.64 -19.34
N ILE A 191 12.33 21.41 -19.30
CA ILE A 191 12.34 22.83 -19.67
C ILE A 191 13.16 23.66 -18.69
N ASN A 192 13.05 23.40 -17.40
CA ASN A 192 13.80 24.13 -16.38
C ASN A 192 15.32 23.85 -16.48
N ILE A 193 15.70 22.63 -16.86
CA ILE A 193 17.09 22.25 -17.18
C ILE A 193 17.58 22.92 -18.47
N SER A 194 16.76 23.03 -19.51
CA SER A 194 17.12 23.76 -20.74
C SER A 194 17.24 25.27 -20.54
N LEU A 195 16.42 25.88 -19.68
CA LEU A 195 16.52 27.31 -19.35
C LEU A 195 17.74 27.61 -18.47
N THR A 196 18.09 26.74 -17.51
CA THR A 196 19.32 26.91 -16.72
C THR A 196 20.58 26.71 -17.55
N PHE A 197 20.63 25.74 -18.47
CA PHE A 197 21.77 25.59 -19.39
C PHE A 197 21.84 26.69 -20.46
N GLY A 198 20.70 27.20 -20.95
CA GLY A 198 20.65 28.30 -21.91
C GLY A 198 21.17 29.63 -21.34
N ILE A 199 20.97 29.88 -20.05
CA ILE A 199 21.47 31.08 -19.37
C ILE A 199 22.99 30.98 -19.10
N THR A 200 23.53 29.79 -18.81
CA THR A 200 24.98 29.62 -18.58
C THR A 200 25.81 29.76 -19.86
N ILE A 201 25.30 29.35 -21.02
CA ILE A 201 26.04 29.45 -22.30
C ILE A 201 26.13 30.91 -22.79
N HIS A 202 25.17 31.77 -22.44
CA HIS A 202 25.22 33.19 -22.82
C HIS A 202 26.19 34.02 -21.97
N HIS A 203 26.65 33.52 -20.81
CA HIS A 203 27.59 34.24 -19.94
C HIS A 203 29.07 33.84 -20.16
N GLN A 204 29.36 32.89 -21.06
CA GLN A 204 30.74 32.53 -21.46
C GLN A 204 31.09 32.94 -22.91
N ARG A 205 30.27 33.79 -23.54
CA ARG A 205 30.53 34.37 -24.87
C ARG A 205 30.50 35.91 -24.85
N SER A 206 31.02 36.50 -23.79
CA SER A 206 31.35 37.92 -23.69
C SER A 206 32.81 38.08 -23.30
#